data_AF-A0A328WKC1-F1
#
_entry.id   AF-A0A328WKC1-F1
#
_cell.length_a   1.000
_cell.length_b   1.000
_cell.length_c   1.000
_cell.angle_alpha   90.00
_cell.angle_beta   90.00
_cell.angle_gamma   90.00
#
_symmetry.space_group_name_H-M   'P 1'
#
loop_
_entity.id
_entity.type
_entity.pdbx_description
1 polymer ?
#
loop_
_entity_poly.entity_id
_entity_poly.type
_entity_poly.pdbx_seq_one_letter_code
_entity_poly.pdbx_strand_id
1 'polypeptide(L)'
;MTKRAWKIILVVGLLCILGYAGVWVTYYFAMEKANKEGLEMSCKENIEKEFVGRIIDINTFDYSDFMEGRFFNLHIRINDSTKEYIDYHYNLKPNKEILDFAKVGQQAVKMKGEDTFKLTDSTGIERIFKIAKCAKFE
;
A
#
# COMPACT_ATOMS: atom_id res chain seq x y z
N MET A 1 0.30 -32.29 48.20
CA MET A 1 1.18 -31.54 47.27
C MET A 1 2.10 -30.63 48.10
N THR A 2 3.42 -30.75 47.99
CA THR A 2 4.38 -29.99 48.82
C THR A 2 4.58 -28.57 48.28
N LYS A 3 4.87 -27.58 49.14
CA LYS A 3 5.11 -26.17 48.76
C LYS A 3 6.18 -26.00 47.65
N ARG A 4 7.10 -26.95 47.51
CA ARG A 4 8.12 -26.98 46.43
C ARG A 4 7.54 -27.31 45.06
N ALA A 5 6.59 -28.25 44.97
CA ALA A 5 5.96 -28.61 43.70
C ALA A 5 5.16 -27.45 43.08
N TRP A 6 4.48 -26.67 43.92
CA TRP A 6 3.74 -25.47 43.50
C TRP A 6 4.65 -24.38 42.91
N LYS A 7 5.83 -24.16 43.50
CA LYS A 7 6.80 -23.18 42.99
C LYS A 7 7.33 -23.57 41.62
N ILE A 8 7.56 -24.86 41.37
CA ILE A 8 8.05 -25.35 40.07
C ILE A 8 6.99 -25.17 38.99
N ILE A 9 5.73 -25.53 39.28
CA ILE A 9 4.61 -25.35 38.34
C ILE A 9 4.42 -23.87 37.99
N LEU A 10 4.51 -22.97 38.97
CA LEU A 10 4.46 -21.52 38.73
C LEU A 10 5.59 -21.03 37.83
N VAL A 11 6.82 -21.46 38.07
CA VAL A 11 7.99 -21.05 37.25
C VAL A 11 7.88 -21.57 35.82
N VAL A 12 7.50 -22.84 35.63
CA VAL A 12 7.32 -23.44 34.30
C VAL A 12 6.16 -22.78 33.56
N GLY A 13 5.03 -22.54 34.23
CA GLY A 13 3.89 -21.83 33.65
C GLY A 13 4.24 -20.40 33.23
N LEU A 14 5.01 -19.67 34.04
CA LEU A 14 5.48 -18.33 33.71
C LEU A 14 6.41 -18.34 32.48
N LEU A 15 7.31 -19.31 32.38
CA LEU A 15 8.20 -19.46 31.23
C LEU A 15 7.43 -19.78 29.93
N CYS A 16 6.39 -20.60 30.00
CA CYS A 16 5.53 -20.86 28.85
C CYS A 16 4.78 -19.61 28.39
N ILE A 17 4.26 -18.80 29.32
CA ILE A 17 3.56 -17.55 28.99
C ILE A 17 4.54 -16.52 28.38
N LEU A 18 5.73 -16.37 28.97
CA LEU A 18 6.76 -15.47 28.44
C LEU A 18 7.29 -15.92 27.08
N GLY A 19 7.48 -17.23 26.88
CA GLY A 19 7.86 -17.81 25.60
C GLY A 19 6.81 -17.56 24.52
N TYR A 20 5.54 -17.78 24.83
CA TYR A 20 4.42 -17.49 23.93
C TYR A 20 4.33 -16.01 23.59
N ALA A 21 4.37 -15.12 24.59
CA ALA A 21 4.36 -13.67 24.38
C ALA A 21 5.56 -13.22 23.52
N GLY A 22 6.76 -13.75 23.77
CA GLY A 22 7.95 -13.47 22.98
C GLY A 22 7.80 -13.83 21.51
N VAL A 23 7.15 -14.96 21.19
CA VAL A 23 6.86 -15.37 19.80
C VAL A 23 5.91 -14.38 19.11
N TRP A 24 4.88 -13.89 19.79
CA TRP A 24 3.97 -12.90 19.18
C TRP A 24 4.63 -11.55 18.97
N VAL A 25 5.49 -11.12 19.89
CA VAL A 25 6.25 -9.88 19.75
C VAL A 25 7.21 -9.95 18.56
N THR A 26 7.97 -11.04 18.43
CA THR A 26 8.87 -11.21 17.28
C THR A 26 8.11 -11.36 15.97
N TYR A 27 6.98 -12.07 15.97
CA TYR A 27 6.08 -12.16 14.83
C TYR A 27 5.55 -10.79 14.41
N TYR A 28 5.09 -9.97 15.36
CA TYR A 28 4.60 -8.62 15.10
C TYR A 28 5.67 -7.75 14.42
N PHE A 29 6.89 -7.68 14.95
CA PHE A 29 7.97 -6.89 14.35
C PHE A 29 8.41 -7.43 12.99
N ALA A 30 8.42 -8.75 12.79
CA ALA A 30 8.75 -9.36 11.50
C ALA A 30 7.71 -8.99 10.43
N MET A 31 6.43 -9.03 10.79
CA MET A 31 5.33 -8.63 9.91
C MET A 31 5.37 -7.13 9.60
N GLU A 32 5.60 -6.27 10.60
CA GLU A 32 5.76 -4.83 10.39
C GLU A 32 6.88 -4.52 9.40
N LYS A 33 8.03 -5.18 9.56
CA LYS A 33 9.18 -5.04 8.66
C LYS A 33 8.86 -5.51 7.24
N ALA A 34 8.28 -6.70 7.09
CA ALA A 34 7.89 -7.24 5.78
C ALA A 34 6.87 -6.33 5.08
N ASN A 35 5.99 -5.68 5.84
CA ASN A 35 5.02 -4.75 5.29
C ASN A 35 5.68 -3.45 4.79
N LYS A 36 6.59 -2.87 5.58
CA LYS A 36 7.40 -1.71 5.14
C LYS A 36 8.17 -2.04 3.86
N GLU A 37 8.81 -3.21 3.79
CA GLU A 37 9.53 -3.66 2.59
C GLU A 37 8.60 -3.89 1.39
N GLY A 38 7.42 -4.47 1.60
CA GLY A 38 6.40 -4.67 0.56
C GLY A 38 5.88 -3.36 -0.03
N LEU A 39 5.61 -2.36 0.82
CA LEU A 39 5.20 -1.04 0.40
C LEU A 39 6.31 -0.31 -0.38
N GLU A 40 7.56 -0.43 0.06
CA GLU A 40 8.71 0.13 -0.67
C GLU A 40 8.90 -0.52 -2.04
N MET A 41 8.79 -1.86 -2.14
CA MET A 41 8.87 -2.57 -3.42
C MET A 41 7.74 -2.16 -4.37
N SER A 42 6.50 -2.14 -3.89
CA SER A 42 5.34 -1.72 -4.69
C SER A 42 5.51 -0.27 -5.20
N CYS A 43 6.03 0.62 -4.35
CA CYS A 43 6.30 2.00 -4.74
C CYS A 43 7.37 2.12 -5.83
N LYS A 44 8.47 1.35 -5.73
CA LYS A 44 9.52 1.32 -6.77
C LYS A 44 8.98 0.78 -8.10
N GLU A 45 8.24 -0.32 -8.07
CA GLU A 45 7.59 -0.88 -9.27
C GLU A 45 6.66 0.14 -9.92
N ASN A 46 5.92 0.91 -9.12
CA ASN A 46 5.02 1.95 -9.63
C ASN A 46 5.76 3.11 -10.31
N ILE A 47 6.98 3.46 -9.89
CA ILE A 47 7.80 4.49 -10.56
C ILE A 47 8.27 4.01 -11.94
N GLU A 48 8.62 2.72 -12.06
CA GLU A 48 9.15 2.14 -13.29
C GLU A 48 8.08 1.80 -14.35
N LYS A 49 6.81 1.79 -13.95
CA LYS A 49 5.68 1.62 -14.88
C LYS A 49 5.54 2.82 -15.82
N GLU A 50 5.26 2.52 -17.07
CA GLU A 50 4.92 3.46 -18.14
C GLU A 50 3.59 3.05 -18.74
N PHE A 51 2.67 3.99 -18.90
CA PHE A 51 1.42 3.73 -19.59
C PHE A 51 0.74 5.02 -20.07
N VAL A 52 -0.03 4.85 -21.14
CA VAL A 52 -1.03 5.81 -21.62
C VAL A 52 -2.35 5.06 -21.73
N GLY A 53 -3.35 5.51 -20.97
CA GLY A 53 -4.63 4.81 -20.92
C GLY A 53 -5.78 5.69 -20.46
N ARG A 54 -6.95 5.07 -20.25
CA ARG A 54 -8.14 5.72 -19.71
C ARG A 54 -8.59 5.08 -18.42
N ILE A 55 -8.93 5.90 -17.44
CA ILE A 55 -9.51 5.43 -16.18
C ILE A 55 -10.88 4.83 -16.48
N ILE A 56 -11.11 3.58 -16.08
CA ILE A 56 -12.41 2.92 -16.20
C ILE A 56 -13.10 2.77 -14.84
N ASP A 57 -12.32 2.72 -13.76
CA ASP A 57 -12.84 2.54 -12.41
C ASP A 57 -11.89 3.16 -11.37
N ILE A 58 -12.45 3.56 -10.23
CA ILE A 58 -11.73 4.18 -9.11
C ILE A 58 -12.25 3.55 -7.83
N ASN A 59 -11.38 2.82 -7.13
CA ASN A 59 -11.72 2.12 -5.90
C ASN A 59 -10.95 2.69 -4.71
N THR A 60 -11.59 2.78 -3.55
CA THR A 60 -10.96 3.20 -2.28
C THR A 60 -10.98 2.06 -1.29
N PHE A 61 -9.86 1.85 -0.59
CA PHE A 61 -9.69 0.79 0.40
C PHE A 61 -9.29 1.41 1.74
N ASP A 62 -9.90 0.94 2.81
CA ASP A 62 -9.53 1.30 4.18
C ASP A 62 -9.13 0.01 4.90
N TYR A 63 -7.85 -0.06 5.28
CA TYR A 63 -7.31 -1.18 6.05
C TYR A 63 -7.20 -0.74 7.51
N SER A 64 -8.02 -1.34 8.38
CA SER A 64 -8.14 -0.99 9.80
C SER A 64 -7.17 -1.72 10.72
N ASP A 65 -6.44 -2.71 10.21
CA ASP A 65 -5.67 -3.66 11.02
C ASP A 65 -4.15 -3.46 10.80
N PHE A 66 -3.40 -4.54 10.56
CA PHE A 66 -1.93 -4.55 10.43
C PHE A 66 -1.35 -3.69 9.28
N MET A 67 -2.23 -3.19 8.40
CA MET A 67 -1.94 -2.35 7.24
C MET A 67 -2.61 -0.99 7.43
N GLU A 68 -2.54 -0.41 8.64
CA GLU A 68 -3.24 0.84 8.95
C GLU A 68 -2.98 1.91 7.88
N GLY A 69 -4.00 2.17 7.06
CA GLY A 69 -3.78 2.96 5.85
C GLY A 69 -5.00 3.01 4.95
N ARG A 70 -5.27 4.21 4.44
CA ARG A 70 -6.27 4.44 3.40
C ARG A 70 -5.56 4.51 2.06
N PHE A 71 -6.08 3.78 1.09
CA PHE A 71 -5.53 3.69 -0.25
C PHE A 71 -6.63 3.87 -1.29
N PHE A 72 -6.21 4.15 -2.52
CA PHE A 72 -7.09 4.10 -3.67
C PHE A 72 -6.39 3.52 -4.89
N ASN A 73 -7.15 2.84 -5.74
CA ASN A 73 -6.69 2.29 -7.00
C ASN A 73 -7.37 3.00 -8.15
N LEU A 74 -6.58 3.28 -9.18
CA LEU A 74 -7.07 3.64 -10.49
C LEU A 74 -6.96 2.41 -11.39
N HIS A 75 -8.10 1.94 -11.90
CA HIS A 75 -8.14 0.89 -12.89
C HIS A 75 -8.08 1.54 -14.28
N ILE A 76 -7.03 1.29 -15.03
CA ILE A 76 -6.72 2.02 -16.26
C ILE A 76 -6.65 1.05 -17.43
N ARG A 77 -7.45 1.27 -18.47
CA ARG A 77 -7.35 0.55 -19.74
C ARG A 77 -6.26 1.18 -20.60
N ILE A 78 -5.25 0.41 -20.96
CA ILE A 78 -4.12 0.89 -21.78
C ILE A 78 -4.55 0.96 -23.25
N ASN A 79 -4.17 2.03 -23.97
CA ASN A 79 -4.60 2.22 -25.36
C ASN A 79 -3.91 1.26 -26.35
N ASP A 80 -2.68 0.85 -26.07
CA ASP A 80 -1.82 0.09 -26.99
C ASP A 80 -2.08 -1.43 -26.99
N SER A 81 -2.98 -1.93 -26.13
CA SER A 81 -3.25 -3.37 -26.01
C SER A 81 -4.73 -3.63 -25.76
N THR A 82 -5.33 -4.48 -26.61
CA THR A 82 -6.79 -4.72 -26.65
C THR A 82 -7.36 -5.38 -25.38
N LYS A 83 -6.52 -5.81 -24.44
CA LYS A 83 -6.94 -6.50 -23.20
C LYS A 83 -6.12 -6.16 -21.96
N GLU A 84 -5.29 -5.13 -21.98
CA GLU A 84 -4.38 -4.86 -20.86
C GLU A 84 -4.91 -3.73 -20.00
N TYR A 85 -5.26 -4.10 -18.77
CA TYR A 85 -5.60 -3.17 -17.71
C TYR A 85 -4.46 -3.11 -16.72
N ILE A 86 -4.27 -1.93 -16.14
CA ILE A 86 -3.33 -1.74 -15.05
C ILE A 86 -4.09 -1.19 -13.85
N ASP A 87 -3.94 -1.88 -12.73
CA ASP A 87 -4.33 -1.37 -11.42
C ASP A 87 -3.15 -0.60 -10.84
N TYR A 88 -3.34 0.70 -10.66
CA TYR A 88 -2.32 1.58 -10.10
C TYR A 88 -2.74 2.05 -8.70
N HIS A 89 -1.95 1.63 -7.70
CA HIS A 89 -2.28 1.74 -6.28
C HIS A 89 -1.58 2.94 -5.64
N TYR A 90 -2.33 3.77 -4.91
CA TYR A 90 -1.83 4.95 -4.20
C TYR A 90 -2.22 4.94 -2.72
N ASN A 91 -1.32 5.44 -1.87
CA ASN A 91 -1.71 5.86 -0.52
C ASN A 91 -2.54 7.15 -0.62
N LEU A 92 -3.69 7.18 0.04
CA LEU A 92 -4.68 8.25 -0.03
C LEU A 92 -4.19 9.55 0.59
N LYS A 93 -3.49 9.48 1.74
CA LYS A 93 -3.11 10.68 2.51
C LYS A 93 -2.22 11.65 1.70
N PRO A 94 -1.10 11.19 1.10
CA PRO A 94 -0.23 12.08 0.34
C PRO A 94 -0.69 12.33 -1.10
N ASN A 95 -1.59 11.51 -1.65
CA ASN A 95 -2.03 11.61 -3.04
C ASN A 95 -3.52 11.99 -3.18
N LYS A 96 -4.12 12.58 -2.15
CA LYS A 96 -5.55 12.92 -2.12
C LYS A 96 -5.95 13.81 -3.30
N GLU A 97 -5.09 14.74 -3.71
CA GLU A 97 -5.35 15.63 -4.84
C GLU A 97 -5.56 14.89 -6.17
N ILE A 98 -4.89 13.74 -6.34
CA ILE A 98 -5.10 12.87 -7.51
C ILE A 98 -6.52 12.32 -7.46
N LEU A 99 -6.93 11.77 -6.31
CA LEU A 99 -8.28 11.22 -6.13
C LEU A 99 -9.37 12.28 -6.31
N ASP A 100 -9.16 13.48 -5.77
CA ASP A 100 -10.13 14.58 -5.87
C ASP A 100 -10.33 15.06 -7.32
N PHE A 101 -9.31 14.91 -8.18
CA PHE A 101 -9.38 15.28 -9.60
C PHE A 101 -9.76 14.13 -10.54
N ALA A 102 -9.43 12.89 -10.15
CA ALA A 102 -9.61 11.70 -10.97
C ALA A 102 -11.09 11.42 -11.24
N LYS A 103 -11.41 11.17 -12.51
CA LYS A 103 -12.75 10.80 -12.98
C LYS A 103 -12.65 9.68 -14.00
N VAL A 104 -13.64 8.79 -13.98
CA VAL A 104 -13.81 7.76 -15.00
C VAL A 104 -13.90 8.42 -16.38
N GLY A 105 -13.19 7.84 -17.36
CA GLY A 105 -13.09 8.33 -18.74
C GLY A 105 -11.92 9.28 -19.00
N GLN A 106 -11.26 9.83 -17.97
CA GLN A 106 -10.08 10.67 -18.14
C GLN A 106 -8.90 9.86 -18.69
N GLN A 107 -8.05 10.54 -19.46
CA GLN A 107 -6.79 9.97 -19.88
C GLN A 107 -5.78 10.07 -18.75
N ALA A 108 -5.12 8.96 -18.44
CA ALA A 108 -4.05 8.86 -17.47
C ALA A 108 -2.74 8.54 -18.19
N VAL A 109 -1.69 9.30 -17.85
CA VAL A 109 -0.35 9.13 -18.42
C VAL A 109 0.67 9.06 -17.29
N LYS A 110 1.49 8.02 -17.33
CA LYS A 110 2.65 7.83 -16.46
C LYS A 110 3.88 7.57 -17.33
N MET A 111 4.90 8.40 -17.18
CA MET A 111 6.20 8.24 -17.85
C MET A 111 7.14 7.42 -16.97
N LYS A 112 7.92 6.53 -17.59
CA LYS A 112 8.91 5.70 -16.89
C LYS A 112 9.91 6.54 -16.11
N GLY A 113 10.14 6.23 -14.84
CA GLY A 113 11.17 6.87 -14.02
C GLY A 113 10.83 8.27 -13.52
N GLU A 114 9.71 8.86 -13.95
CA GLU A 114 9.22 10.13 -13.42
C GLU A 114 8.38 9.94 -12.15
N ASP A 115 8.43 10.90 -11.23
CA ASP A 115 7.54 10.97 -10.05
C ASP A 115 6.27 11.77 -10.34
N THR A 116 5.91 11.92 -11.60
CA THR A 116 4.75 12.67 -12.07
C THR A 116 3.67 11.73 -12.57
N PHE A 117 2.42 12.15 -12.43
CA PHE A 117 1.24 11.48 -12.96
C PHE A 117 0.35 12.53 -13.63
N LYS A 118 0.02 12.34 -14.90
CA LYS A 118 -0.78 13.32 -15.65
C LYS A 118 -2.19 12.78 -15.87
N LEU A 119 -3.17 13.61 -15.55
CA LEU A 119 -4.59 13.38 -15.85
C LEU A 119 -5.07 14.44 -16.82
N THR A 120 -5.69 14.02 -17.92
CA THR A 120 -6.31 14.89 -18.92
C THR A 120 -7.80 14.60 -18.97
N ASP A 121 -8.62 15.65 -18.80
CA ASP A 121 -10.06 15.52 -18.87
C ASP A 121 -10.62 15.49 -20.31
N SER A 122 -11.93 15.26 -20.44
CA SER A 122 -12.61 15.24 -21.75
C SER A 122 -12.67 16.61 -22.44
N THR A 123 -12.35 17.70 -21.73
CA THR A 123 -12.24 19.05 -22.29
C THR A 123 -10.81 19.39 -22.72
N GLY A 124 -9.85 18.49 -22.46
CA GLY A 124 -8.43 18.69 -22.75
C GLY A 124 -7.67 19.44 -21.66
N ILE A 125 -8.28 19.71 -20.50
CA ILE A 125 -7.57 20.29 -19.37
C ILE A 125 -6.65 19.22 -18.78
N GLU A 126 -5.36 19.53 -18.78
CA GLU A 126 -4.34 18.66 -18.20
C GLU A 126 -3.97 19.13 -16.79
N ARG A 127 -3.83 18.18 -15.87
CA ARG A 127 -3.17 18.40 -14.57
C ARG A 127 -2.09 17.37 -14.35
N ILE A 128 -0.96 17.85 -13.88
CA ILE A 128 0.20 17.04 -13.50
C ILE A 128 0.27 17.02 -11.99
N PHE A 129 0.30 15.82 -11.43
CA PHE A 129 0.41 15.57 -10.01
C PHE A 129 1.79 14.99 -9.72
N LYS A 130 2.42 15.47 -8.66
CA LYS A 130 3.63 14.84 -8.14
C LYS A 130 3.21 13.71 -7.21
N ILE A 131 3.55 12.48 -7.57
CA ILE A 131 3.37 11.32 -6.70
C ILE A 131 4.35 11.49 -5.55
N ALA A 132 3.87 11.37 -4.32
CA ALA A 132 4.77 11.39 -3.18
C ALA A 132 5.80 10.26 -3.35
N LYS A 133 7.08 10.63 -3.34
CA LYS A 133 8.19 9.66 -3.34
C LYS A 133 7.96 8.69 -2.20
N CYS A 134 8.39 7.44 -2.39
CA CYS A 134 8.32 6.38 -1.38
C CYS A 134 8.84 6.95 -0.06
N ALA A 135 7.93 7.39 0.79
CA ALA A 135 8.29 7.85 2.10
C ALA A 135 8.84 6.60 2.78
N LYS A 136 10.02 6.71 3.41
CA LYS A 136 10.35 5.75 4.45
C LYS A 136 9.18 5.81 5.41
N PHE A 137 8.40 4.74 5.47
CA PHE A 137 7.36 4.60 6.49
C PHE A 137 8.14 4.48 7.80
N GLU A 138 8.46 5.63 8.41
CA GLU A 138 9.11 5.72 9.73
C GLU A 138 8.25 5.00 10.76
#